data_AF-A0A2D5TTK2-F1
#
_entry.id   AF-A0A2D5TTK2-F1
#
_cell.length_a   1.000
_cell.length_b   1.000
_cell.length_c   1.000
_cell.angle_alpha   90.00
_cell.angle_beta   90.00
_cell.angle_gamma   90.00
#
_symmetry.space_group_name_H-M   'P 1'
#
loop_
_entity.id
_entity.type
_entity.pdbx_description
1 polymer ?
#
loop_
_entity_poly.entity_id
_entity_poly.type
_entity_poly.pdbx_seq_one_letter_code
_entity_poly.pdbx_strand_id
1 'polypeptide(L)'
;KVVPIPCGPGGCGAMPGGSGVVAFKSTKHPEAATSFINFLAQTDTAAHFASNTSNITAHQGLQKLGIDYSGVSPVVSAGLSTFAANAGKAAESTPQAYWFQGYNKNFAIYGIVPDYITKAITGEMSLDDALNAIDADVAAKIAE
;
A
#
# COMPACT_ATOMS: atom_id res chain seq x y z
N LYS A 1 -15.11 16.80 5.02
CA LYS A 1 -13.96 17.12 4.12
C LYS A 1 -12.96 15.98 4.26
N VAL A 2 -12.52 15.38 3.15
CA VAL A 2 -11.44 14.38 3.18
C VAL A 2 -10.12 15.13 3.26
N VAL A 3 -9.22 14.69 4.15
CA VAL A 3 -7.92 15.32 4.37
C VAL A 3 -6.81 14.35 3.96
N PRO A 4 -5.74 14.85 3.31
CA PRO A 4 -4.62 13.99 2.92
C PRO A 4 -3.80 13.56 4.15
N ILE A 5 -2.96 12.54 3.94
CA ILE A 5 -2.01 12.09 4.96
C ILE A 5 -1.06 13.24 5.31
N PRO A 6 -0.82 13.51 6.61
CA PRO A 6 0.09 14.57 7.03
C PRO A 6 1.53 14.28 6.62
N CYS A 7 2.30 15.35 6.45
CA CYS A 7 3.73 15.29 6.20
C CYS A 7 4.51 15.40 7.52
N GLY A 8 5.64 14.72 7.60
CA GLY A 8 6.61 14.87 8.69
C GLY A 8 8.06 14.80 8.18
N PRO A 9 9.04 14.76 9.09
CA PRO A 9 10.46 14.65 8.71
C PRO A 9 10.77 13.45 7.81
N GLY A 10 9.99 12.36 7.92
CA GLY A 10 10.14 11.15 7.11
C GLY A 10 9.42 11.16 5.75
N GLY A 11 8.76 12.27 5.36
CA GLY A 11 8.04 12.40 4.10
C GLY A 11 6.51 12.56 4.25
N CYS A 12 5.80 12.42 3.13
CA CYS A 12 4.35 12.64 3.03
C CYS A 12 3.65 11.41 2.44
N GLY A 13 3.40 10.39 3.26
CA GLY A 13 2.79 9.16 2.78
C GLY A 13 2.47 8.19 3.90
N ALA A 14 1.66 7.19 3.57
CA ALA A 14 1.37 6.06 4.43
C ALA A 14 1.90 4.78 3.78
N MET A 15 1.95 3.70 4.56
CA MET A 15 2.24 2.38 4.03
C MET A 15 1.25 2.02 2.92
N PRO A 16 1.71 1.78 1.68
CA PRO A 16 0.82 1.36 0.62
C PRO A 16 0.32 -0.05 0.94
N GLY A 17 -1.00 -0.21 0.89
CA GLY A 17 -1.64 -1.52 0.82
C GLY A 17 -1.91 -1.89 -0.64
N GLY A 18 -2.96 -2.68 -0.85
CA GLY A 18 -3.51 -2.95 -2.17
C GLY A 18 -3.72 -4.43 -2.44
N SER A 19 -4.10 -4.73 -3.66
CA SER A 19 -4.30 -6.09 -4.15
C SER A 19 -3.70 -6.22 -5.54
N GLY A 20 -3.05 -7.35 -5.80
CA GLY A 20 -2.46 -7.66 -7.10
C GLY A 20 -3.07 -8.93 -7.68
N VAL A 21 -3.16 -8.98 -9.01
CA VAL A 21 -3.47 -10.21 -9.74
C VAL A 21 -2.15 -10.81 -10.22
N VAL A 22 -1.91 -12.08 -9.90
CA VAL A 22 -0.70 -12.80 -10.27
C VAL A 22 -1.03 -14.04 -11.08
N ALA A 23 -0.16 -14.38 -12.03
CA ALA A 23 -0.22 -15.66 -12.74
C ALA A 23 0.64 -16.70 -12.01
N PHE A 24 0.10 -17.90 -11.80
CA PHE A 24 0.89 -18.98 -11.25
C PHE A 24 1.90 -19.50 -12.27
N LYS A 25 3.16 -19.64 -11.85
CA LYS A 25 4.23 -20.22 -12.68
C LYS A 25 3.90 -21.62 -13.21
N SER A 26 3.05 -22.37 -12.51
CA SER A 26 2.64 -23.74 -12.87
C SER A 26 1.48 -23.81 -13.88
N THR A 27 0.92 -22.67 -14.31
CA THR A 27 -0.21 -22.63 -15.25
C THR A 27 0.10 -23.35 -16.56
N LYS A 28 -0.90 -24.04 -17.12
CA LYS A 28 -0.80 -24.66 -18.45
C LYS A 28 -1.14 -23.71 -19.60
N HIS A 29 -1.56 -22.48 -19.27
CA HIS A 29 -1.97 -21.45 -20.24
C HIS A 29 -1.29 -20.10 -19.94
N PRO A 30 0.05 -20.02 -20.06
CA PRO A 30 0.79 -18.82 -19.67
C PRO A 30 0.46 -17.59 -20.54
N GLU A 31 0.19 -17.79 -21.83
CA GLU A 31 -0.17 -16.69 -22.75
C GLU A 31 -1.52 -16.09 -22.37
N ALA A 32 -2.52 -16.92 -22.08
CA ALA A 32 -3.85 -16.45 -21.67
C ALA A 32 -3.81 -15.71 -20.32
N ALA A 33 -3.09 -16.26 -19.33
CA ALA A 33 -2.94 -15.63 -18.03
C ALA A 33 -2.22 -14.27 -18.13
N THR A 34 -1.14 -14.20 -18.91
CA THR A 34 -0.40 -12.95 -19.11
C THR A 34 -1.23 -11.94 -19.89
N SER A 35 -2.00 -12.37 -20.89
CA SER A 35 -2.91 -11.50 -21.66
C SER A 35 -3.98 -10.89 -20.77
N PHE A 36 -4.53 -11.66 -19.82
CA PHE A 36 -5.52 -11.13 -18.87
C PHE A 36 -4.91 -10.10 -17.91
N ILE A 37 -3.72 -10.37 -17.37
CA ILE A 37 -3.00 -9.39 -16.51
C ILE A 37 -2.70 -8.12 -17.29
N ASN A 38 -2.24 -8.25 -18.54
CA ASN A 38 -1.98 -7.11 -19.42
C ASN A 38 -3.27 -6.31 -19.69
N PHE A 39 -4.38 -6.98 -19.97
CA PHE A 39 -5.69 -6.35 -20.16
C PHE A 39 -6.11 -5.53 -18.92
N LEU A 40 -5.98 -6.09 -17.71
CA LEU A 40 -6.29 -5.38 -16.47
C LEU A 40 -5.39 -4.16 -16.22
N ALA A 41 -4.15 -4.19 -16.71
CA ALA A 41 -3.20 -3.10 -16.56
C ALA A 41 -3.42 -1.94 -17.57
N GLN A 42 -4.21 -2.15 -18.63
CA GLN A 42 -4.52 -1.09 -19.59
C GLN A 42 -5.26 0.05 -18.90
N THR A 43 -4.95 1.30 -19.30
CA THR A 43 -5.48 2.50 -18.65
C THR A 43 -7.01 2.52 -18.60
N ASP A 44 -7.68 2.26 -19.71
CA ASP A 44 -9.15 2.29 -19.78
C ASP A 44 -9.77 1.17 -18.93
N THR A 45 -9.19 -0.03 -18.95
CA THR A 45 -9.64 -1.16 -18.12
C THR A 45 -9.45 -0.88 -16.64
N ALA A 46 -8.30 -0.34 -16.25
CA ALA A 46 -7.99 0.02 -14.87
C ALA A 46 -8.92 1.14 -14.37
N ALA A 47 -9.23 2.12 -15.21
CA ALA A 47 -10.17 3.20 -14.91
C ALA A 47 -11.59 2.66 -14.73
N HIS A 48 -12.04 1.81 -15.67
CA HIS A 48 -13.34 1.15 -15.61
C HIS A 48 -13.49 0.31 -14.34
N PHE A 49 -12.48 -0.51 -14.02
CA PHE A 49 -12.48 -1.34 -12.81
C PHE A 49 -12.56 -0.48 -11.55
N ALA A 50 -11.69 0.52 -11.42
CA ALA A 50 -11.68 1.41 -10.25
C ALA A 50 -13.02 2.13 -10.07
N SER A 51 -13.56 2.73 -11.13
CA SER A 51 -14.83 3.46 -11.09
C SER A 51 -16.00 2.57 -10.67
N ASN A 52 -16.13 1.38 -11.28
CA ASN A 52 -17.26 0.48 -11.02
C ASN A 52 -17.16 -0.28 -9.69
N THR A 53 -15.96 -0.42 -9.14
CA THR A 53 -15.74 -1.13 -7.87
C THR A 53 -15.42 -0.22 -6.71
N SER A 54 -15.37 1.10 -6.93
CA SER A 54 -14.94 2.10 -5.93
C SER A 54 -13.55 1.81 -5.36
N ASN A 55 -12.64 1.26 -6.19
CA ASN A 55 -11.26 0.97 -5.80
C ASN A 55 -10.33 2.15 -6.07
N ILE A 56 -9.36 2.35 -5.18
CA ILE A 56 -8.23 3.25 -5.43
C ILE A 56 -7.31 2.60 -6.48
N THR A 57 -7.06 3.30 -7.59
CA THR A 57 -6.24 2.76 -8.67
C THR A 57 -4.76 2.64 -8.31
N ALA A 58 -4.13 1.53 -8.70
CA ALA A 58 -2.68 1.34 -8.67
C ALA A 58 -1.98 1.89 -9.94
N HIS A 59 -2.74 2.28 -10.96
CA HIS A 59 -2.19 2.78 -12.22
C HIS A 59 -1.69 4.22 -12.06
N GLN A 60 -0.37 4.42 -12.08
CA GLN A 60 0.27 5.73 -11.84
C GLN A 60 -0.24 6.85 -12.77
N GLY A 61 -0.51 6.54 -14.04
CA GLY A 61 -1.12 7.50 -14.96
C GLY A 61 -2.49 8.00 -14.50
N LEU A 62 -3.34 7.12 -13.95
CA LEU A 62 -4.67 7.47 -13.48
C LEU A 62 -4.64 8.15 -12.11
N GLN A 63 -3.63 7.88 -11.28
CA GLN A 63 -3.38 8.65 -10.06
C GLN A 63 -3.10 10.13 -10.36
N LYS A 64 -2.53 10.44 -11.54
CA LYS A 64 -2.27 11.80 -12.03
C LYS A 64 -3.46 12.40 -12.79
N LEU A 65 -4.08 11.62 -13.68
CA LEU A 65 -5.18 12.07 -14.53
C LEU A 65 -6.52 12.17 -13.79
N GLY A 66 -6.69 11.40 -12.71
CA GLY A 66 -7.96 11.24 -12.00
C GLY A 66 -8.84 10.15 -12.60
N ILE A 67 -9.86 9.76 -11.83
CA ILE A 67 -10.90 8.81 -12.24
C ILE A 67 -12.24 9.42 -11.87
N ASP A 68 -13.21 9.33 -12.78
CA ASP A 68 -14.60 9.69 -12.48
C ASP A 68 -15.28 8.54 -11.74
N TYR A 69 -15.53 8.73 -10.44
CA TYR A 69 -16.33 7.82 -9.61
C TYR A 69 -17.78 8.30 -9.55
N SER A 70 -18.48 8.28 -10.70
CA SER A 70 -19.85 8.76 -10.82
C SER A 70 -20.90 7.88 -10.12
N GLY A 71 -20.55 6.62 -9.81
CA GLY A 71 -21.43 5.67 -9.13
C GLY A 71 -21.52 5.81 -7.60
N VAL A 72 -20.80 6.76 -6.99
CA VAL A 72 -20.74 6.93 -5.52
C VAL A 72 -21.13 8.34 -5.09
N SER A 73 -21.35 8.52 -3.78
CA SER A 73 -21.64 9.84 -3.22
C SER A 73 -20.46 10.81 -3.39
N PRO A 74 -20.70 12.13 -3.43
CA PRO A 74 -19.64 13.12 -3.61
C PRO A 74 -18.50 13.01 -2.58
N VAL A 75 -18.81 12.64 -1.32
CA VAL A 75 -17.80 12.47 -0.27
C VAL A 75 -16.92 11.24 -0.51
N VAL A 76 -17.49 10.15 -1.05
CA VAL A 76 -16.73 8.94 -1.39
C VAL A 76 -15.86 9.20 -2.61
N SER A 77 -16.39 9.84 -3.65
CA SER A 77 -15.62 10.24 -4.84
C SER A 77 -14.43 11.15 -4.48
N ALA A 78 -14.67 12.16 -3.63
CA ALA A 78 -13.61 13.01 -3.10
C ALA A 78 -12.58 12.21 -2.27
N GLY A 79 -13.05 11.22 -1.51
CA GLY A 79 -12.21 10.28 -0.77
C GLY A 79 -11.25 9.51 -1.68
N LEU A 80 -11.81 8.76 -2.63
CA LEU A 80 -11.04 7.94 -3.57
C LEU A 80 -10.02 8.76 -4.34
N SER A 81 -10.41 9.96 -4.80
CA SER A 81 -9.51 10.90 -5.48
C SER A 81 -8.37 11.37 -4.56
N THR A 82 -8.67 11.70 -3.31
CA THR A 82 -7.66 12.12 -2.32
C THR A 82 -6.68 10.99 -2.02
N PHE A 83 -7.16 9.76 -1.82
CA PHE A 83 -6.30 8.61 -1.56
C PHE A 83 -5.45 8.22 -2.78
N ALA A 84 -6.00 8.28 -3.99
CA ALA A 84 -5.23 8.03 -5.22
C ALA A 84 -4.09 9.04 -5.39
N ALA A 85 -4.36 10.34 -5.16
CA ALA A 85 -3.33 11.37 -5.20
C ALA A 85 -2.25 11.18 -4.11
N ASN A 86 -2.66 10.79 -2.89
CA ASN A 86 -1.71 10.49 -1.82
C ASN A 86 -0.83 9.28 -2.15
N ALA A 87 -1.35 8.25 -2.82
CA ALA A 87 -0.54 7.11 -3.25
C ALA A 87 0.57 7.55 -4.22
N GLY A 88 0.23 8.42 -5.18
CA GLY A 88 1.23 9.03 -6.07
C GLY A 88 2.31 9.81 -5.30
N LYS A 89 1.89 10.64 -4.34
CA LYS A 89 2.82 11.41 -3.48
C LYS A 89 3.69 10.53 -2.59
N ALA A 90 3.14 9.44 -2.05
CA ALA A 90 3.86 8.50 -1.21
C ALA A 90 4.94 7.75 -1.99
N ALA A 91 4.69 7.43 -3.27
CA ALA A 91 5.66 6.79 -4.14
C ALA A 91 6.93 7.65 -4.34
N GLU A 92 6.79 8.98 -4.28
CA GLU A 92 7.89 9.92 -4.45
C GLU A 92 8.53 10.33 -3.10
N SER A 93 7.71 10.60 -2.07
CA SER A 93 8.19 11.18 -0.80
C SER A 93 8.49 10.16 0.30
N THR A 94 7.91 8.97 0.20
CA THR A 94 8.13 7.86 1.14
C THR A 94 8.40 6.55 0.38
N PRO A 95 9.36 6.50 -0.57
CA PRO A 95 9.60 5.32 -1.39
C PRO A 95 9.96 4.08 -0.56
N GLN A 96 10.54 4.28 0.62
CA GLN A 96 10.81 3.21 1.59
C GLN A 96 9.57 2.40 1.98
N ALA A 97 8.37 3.02 1.98
CA ALA A 97 7.13 2.32 2.28
C ALA A 97 6.75 1.32 1.18
N TYR A 98 6.98 1.67 -0.09
CA TYR A 98 6.80 0.79 -1.23
C TYR A 98 7.84 -0.32 -1.29
N TRP A 99 9.11 0.00 -0.96
CA TRP A 99 10.15 -1.02 -0.85
C TRP A 99 9.82 -2.03 0.25
N PHE A 100 9.40 -1.54 1.41
CA PHE A 100 9.03 -2.38 2.53
C PHE A 100 7.82 -3.27 2.21
N GLN A 101 6.83 -2.78 1.46
CA GLN A 101 5.72 -3.60 0.96
C GLN A 101 6.22 -4.82 0.16
N GLY A 102 7.20 -4.64 -0.74
CA GLY A 102 7.74 -5.71 -1.59
C GLY A 102 8.86 -6.54 -0.97
N TYR A 103 9.31 -6.20 0.24
CA TYR A 103 10.43 -6.89 0.90
C TYR A 103 10.04 -8.32 1.30
N ASN A 104 10.84 -9.31 0.91
CA ASN A 104 10.52 -10.73 1.14
C ASN A 104 10.47 -11.15 2.62
N LYS A 105 11.08 -10.37 3.51
CA LYS A 105 10.99 -10.57 4.97
C LYS A 105 10.08 -9.54 5.66
N ASN A 106 9.18 -8.88 4.91
CA ASN A 106 8.29 -7.85 5.44
C ASN A 106 7.42 -8.34 6.62
N PHE A 107 7.00 -9.61 6.60
CA PHE A 107 6.19 -10.22 7.65
C PHE A 107 6.86 -10.22 9.02
N ALA A 108 8.19 -10.33 9.09
CA ALA A 108 8.93 -10.24 10.35
C ALA A 108 8.68 -8.87 10.99
N ILE A 109 8.87 -7.81 10.21
CA ILE A 109 8.72 -6.44 10.68
C ILE A 109 7.24 -6.11 10.95
N TYR A 110 6.31 -6.58 10.10
CA TYR A 110 4.87 -6.38 10.31
C TYR A 110 4.33 -7.06 11.57
N GLY A 111 4.92 -8.16 12.01
CA GLY A 111 4.56 -8.81 13.27
C GLY A 111 5.22 -8.14 14.48
N ILE A 112 6.54 -7.96 14.42
CA ILE A 112 7.34 -7.55 15.57
C ILE A 112 7.07 -6.10 15.98
N VAL A 113 6.98 -5.18 15.02
CA VAL A 113 6.85 -3.75 15.32
C VAL A 113 5.54 -3.44 16.06
N PRO A 114 4.35 -3.87 15.58
CA PRO A 114 3.11 -3.60 16.29
C PRO A 114 3.08 -4.19 17.71
N ASP A 115 3.65 -5.38 17.92
CA ASP A 115 3.65 -6.04 19.23
C ASP A 115 4.36 -5.20 20.29
N TYR A 116 5.57 -4.71 19.99
CA TYR A 116 6.35 -3.90 20.93
C TYR A 116 5.83 -2.45 21.05
N ILE A 117 5.41 -1.84 19.95
CA ILE A 117 4.81 -0.50 19.99
C ILE A 117 3.49 -0.51 20.79
N THR A 118 2.69 -1.58 20.69
CA THR A 118 1.47 -1.73 21.49
C THR A 118 1.80 -1.76 22.98
N LYS A 119 2.81 -2.54 23.40
CA LYS A 119 3.25 -2.59 24.81
C LYS A 119 3.74 -1.23 25.33
N ALA A 120 4.43 -0.46 24.48
CA ALA A 120 4.84 0.90 24.85
C ALA A 120 3.63 1.84 25.01
N ILE A 121 2.63 1.75 24.11
CA ILE A 121 1.39 2.54 24.18
C ILE A 121 0.56 2.19 25.42
N THR A 122 0.48 0.91 25.79
CA THR A 122 -0.28 0.43 26.95
C THR A 122 0.45 0.63 28.29
N GLY A 123 1.72 1.04 28.26
CA GLY A 123 2.55 1.25 29.45
C GLY A 123 3.13 -0.03 30.05
N GLU A 124 3.10 -1.15 29.32
CA GLU A 124 3.72 -2.42 29.73
C GLU A 124 5.25 -2.39 29.65
N MET A 125 5.82 -1.49 28.85
CA MET A 125 7.26 -1.24 28.75
C MET A 125 7.55 0.21 28.33
N SER A 126 8.79 0.67 28.48
CA SER A 126 9.20 1.98 27.96
C SER A 126 9.32 1.97 26.43
N LEU A 127 9.24 3.15 25.80
CA LEU A 127 9.47 3.27 24.36
C LEU A 127 10.89 2.84 23.97
N ASP A 128 11.90 3.20 24.77
CA ASP A 128 13.29 2.86 24.50
C ASP A 128 13.50 1.34 24.55
N ASP A 129 12.90 0.66 25.55
CA ASP A 129 12.94 -0.80 25.63
C ASP A 129 12.24 -1.45 24.43
N ALA A 130 11.10 -0.87 23.99
CA ALA A 130 10.36 -1.39 22.85
C ALA A 130 11.17 -1.27 21.56
N LEU A 131 11.84 -0.14 21.33
CA LEU A 131 12.69 0.07 20.16
C LEU A 131 13.90 -0.88 20.16
N ASN A 132 14.56 -1.05 21.32
CA ASN A 132 15.67 -2.01 21.46
C ASN A 132 15.23 -3.45 21.18
N ALA A 133 14.04 -3.84 21.67
CA ALA A 133 13.49 -5.17 21.43
C ALA A 133 13.09 -5.39 19.96
N ILE A 134 12.53 -4.37 19.30
CA ILE A 134 12.24 -4.40 17.85
C ILE A 134 13.51 -4.66 17.06
N ASP A 135 14.58 -3.90 17.32
CA ASP A 135 15.85 -4.03 16.59
C ASP A 135 16.44 -5.44 16.75
N ALA A 136 16.47 -5.95 17.98
CA ALA A 136 16.98 -7.29 18.28
C ALA A 136 16.17 -8.40 17.58
N ASP A 137 14.84 -8.37 17.71
CA ASP A 137 13.98 -9.44 17.20
C ASP A 137 13.87 -9.39 15.67
N VAL A 138 13.81 -8.19 15.07
CA VAL A 138 13.82 -8.05 13.60
C VAL A 138 15.14 -8.58 13.04
N ALA A 139 16.28 -8.24 13.65
CA ALA A 139 17.58 -8.73 13.21
C ALA A 139 17.67 -10.26 13.31
N ALA A 140 17.22 -10.84 14.42
CA ALA A 140 17.16 -12.29 14.60
C ALA A 140 16.27 -12.96 13.54
N LYS A 141 15.07 -12.41 13.28
CA LYS A 141 14.11 -13.00 12.35
C LYS A 141 14.52 -12.89 10.88
N ILE A 142 15.25 -11.83 10.53
CA ILE A 142 15.80 -11.67 9.18
C ILE A 142 16.94 -12.67 8.93
N ALA A 143 17.68 -13.06 9.97
CA ALA A 143 18.80 -13.99 9.87
C ALA A 143 18.41 -15.47 9.68
N GLU A 144 17.14 -15.84 9.93
CA GLU A 144 16.56 -17.16 9.62
C GLU A 144 16.36 -17.37 8.11
#